data_AF-A0A517QT59-F1
#
_entry.id   AF-A0A517QT59-F1
#
_cell.length_a   1.000
_cell.length_b   1.000
_cell.length_c   1.000
_cell.angle_alpha   90.00
_cell.angle_beta   90.00
_cell.angle_gamma   90.00
#
_symmetry.space_group_name_H-M   'P 1'
#
loop_
_entity.id
_entity.type
_entity.pdbx_description
1 polymer ?
#
loop_
_entity_poly.entity_id
_entity_poly.type
_entity_poly.pdbx_seq_one_letter_code
_entity_poly.pdbx_strand_id
1 'polypeptide(L)'
;MSKRYSDRKMPSDQYAELVLVGCGLKHSFPHHFDPVWFYDQRLRVLFLAITTLNKTGKLVAVKNCYCYHESMQVGLENSRKVIQLVERSKAWEYPAPAHYWCEQSLRAATIPQLVDYYALRMKALYHQRWEIWEAEDRLRAAWRVVACR
;
A
#
# COMPACT_ATOMS: atom_id res chain seq x y z
N MET A 1 11.85 -6.60 -32.65
CA MET A 1 11.40 -6.06 -31.34
C MET A 1 12.23 -6.71 -30.23
N SER A 2 13.05 -5.95 -29.51
CA SER A 2 13.82 -6.47 -28.38
C SER A 2 12.87 -6.74 -27.21
N LYS A 3 12.59 -8.02 -26.97
CA LYS A 3 11.93 -8.60 -25.78
C LYS A 3 12.52 -8.14 -24.43
N ARG A 4 13.61 -7.33 -24.41
CA ARG A 4 14.40 -7.02 -23.21
C ARG A 4 13.89 -5.86 -22.35
N TYR A 5 12.92 -5.07 -22.82
CA TYR A 5 12.41 -3.92 -22.03
C TYR A 5 11.13 -4.24 -21.24
N SER A 6 10.32 -5.22 -21.65
CA SER A 6 9.07 -5.57 -20.94
C SER A 6 9.28 -6.34 -19.63
N ASP A 7 10.48 -6.89 -19.41
CA ASP A 7 10.74 -7.82 -18.31
C ASP A 7 11.41 -7.13 -17.09
N ARG A 8 11.59 -5.80 -17.13
CA ARG A 8 12.14 -5.08 -15.97
C ARG A 8 11.10 -5.03 -14.86
N LYS A 9 11.40 -5.74 -13.77
CA LYS A 9 10.63 -5.64 -12.52
C LYS A 9 10.69 -4.19 -12.03
N MET A 10 9.54 -3.51 -12.03
CA MET A 10 9.44 -2.14 -11.52
C MET A 10 9.86 -2.09 -10.04
N PRO A 11 10.56 -1.04 -9.60
CA PRO A 11 10.99 -0.91 -8.22
C PRO A 11 9.77 -0.91 -7.27
N SER A 12 9.75 -1.86 -6.36
CA SER A 12 8.65 -2.09 -5.41
C SER A 12 9.19 -2.67 -4.11
N ASP A 13 8.55 -2.38 -2.99
CA ASP A 13 8.83 -2.99 -1.70
C ASP A 13 7.53 -3.38 -1.01
N GLN A 14 7.09 -4.61 -1.30
CA GLN A 14 5.84 -5.14 -0.75
C GLN A 14 5.89 -5.24 0.78
N TYR A 15 7.07 -5.42 1.38
CA TYR A 15 7.18 -5.48 2.84
C TYR A 15 6.86 -4.10 3.45
N ALA A 16 7.43 -3.02 2.90
CA ALA A 16 7.08 -1.67 3.33
C ALA A 16 5.57 -1.38 3.19
N GLU A 17 4.95 -1.82 2.10
CA GLU A 17 3.50 -1.69 1.90
C GLU A 17 2.69 -2.44 2.96
N LEU A 18 3.07 -3.69 3.26
CA LEU A 18 2.45 -4.48 4.33
C LEU A 18 2.62 -3.83 5.71
N VAL A 19 3.80 -3.25 5.98
CA VAL A 19 4.05 -2.51 7.22
C VAL A 19 3.09 -1.33 7.35
N LEU A 20 2.92 -0.51 6.30
CA LEU A 20 2.04 0.65 6.36
C LEU A 20 0.57 0.27 6.58
N VAL A 21 0.07 -0.74 5.85
CA VAL A 21 -1.29 -1.25 6.07
C VAL A 21 -1.43 -1.80 7.50
N GLY A 22 -0.45 -2.59 7.95
CA GLY A 22 -0.44 -3.21 9.27
C GLY A 22 -0.45 -2.19 10.41
N CYS A 23 0.37 -1.15 10.30
CA CYS A 23 0.41 -0.06 11.28
C CYS A 23 -0.88 0.77 11.24
N GLY A 24 -1.47 0.99 10.06
CA GLY A 24 -2.79 1.60 9.93
C GLY A 24 -3.88 0.82 10.67
N LEU A 25 -3.84 -0.52 10.59
CA LEU A 25 -4.78 -1.40 11.29
C LEU A 25 -4.55 -1.39 12.81
N LYS A 26 -3.31 -1.60 13.28
CA LYS A 26 -3.01 -1.75 14.72
C LYS A 26 -3.13 -0.46 15.50
N HIS A 27 -2.82 0.66 14.87
CA HIS A 27 -2.60 1.90 15.59
C HIS A 27 -3.44 3.07 15.12
N SER A 28 -4.21 2.90 14.03
CA SER A 28 -5.15 3.91 13.52
C SER A 28 -4.52 5.29 13.30
N PHE A 29 -3.29 5.34 12.80
CA PHE A 29 -2.56 6.61 12.72
C PHE A 29 -3.12 7.59 11.68
N PRO A 30 -3.11 8.90 11.98
CA PRO A 30 -3.62 9.94 11.10
C PRO A 30 -2.64 10.36 9.98
N HIS A 31 -1.56 9.62 9.74
CA HIS A 31 -0.55 10.04 8.75
C HIS A 31 -1.14 10.16 7.34
N HIS A 32 -0.87 11.29 6.70
CA HIS A 32 -1.25 11.59 5.33
C HIS A 32 -0.21 11.03 4.35
N PHE A 33 -0.17 9.71 4.21
CA PHE A 33 0.56 9.07 3.11
C PHE A 33 -0.30 9.05 1.87
N ASP A 34 0.33 9.29 0.71
CA ASP A 34 -0.38 9.23 -0.55
C ASP A 34 -0.56 7.76 -0.99
N PRO A 35 -1.81 7.28 -1.16
CA PRO A 35 -2.07 5.93 -1.63
C PRO A 35 -1.44 5.60 -2.99
N VAL A 36 -1.08 6.60 -3.81
CA VAL A 36 -0.40 6.37 -5.10
C VAL A 36 0.99 5.74 -4.93
N TRP A 37 1.61 5.84 -3.74
CA TRP A 37 2.92 5.26 -3.49
C TRP A 37 2.92 3.73 -3.42
N PHE A 38 1.78 3.12 -3.11
CA PHE A 38 1.60 1.67 -3.12
C PHE A 38 1.74 1.13 -4.54
N TYR A 39 2.57 0.11 -4.73
CA TYR A 39 2.67 -0.59 -6.01
C TYR A 39 1.65 -1.73 -6.08
N ASP A 40 1.46 -2.45 -4.96
CA ASP A 40 0.48 -3.52 -4.84
C ASP A 40 -0.92 -2.94 -4.70
N GLN A 41 -1.76 -3.16 -5.72
CA GLN A 41 -3.12 -2.62 -5.73
C GLN A 41 -3.99 -3.17 -4.59
N ARG A 42 -3.72 -4.40 -4.13
CA ARG A 42 -4.46 -4.99 -2.99
C ARG A 42 -4.22 -4.19 -1.73
N LEU A 43 -2.96 -3.88 -1.45
CA LEU A 43 -2.55 -3.13 -0.27
C LEU A 43 -3.01 -1.67 -0.36
N ARG A 44 -3.01 -1.09 -1.56
CA ARG A 44 -3.61 0.23 -1.83
C ARG A 44 -5.10 0.27 -1.47
N VAL A 45 -5.89 -0.71 -1.90
CA VAL A 45 -7.32 -0.78 -1.59
C VAL A 45 -7.55 -0.88 -0.08
N LEU A 46 -6.79 -1.73 0.62
CA LEU A 46 -6.87 -1.80 2.09
C LEU A 46 -6.49 -0.49 2.75
N PHE A 47 -5.43 0.17 2.29
CA PHE A 47 -4.97 1.46 2.84
C PHE A 47 -6.00 2.57 2.64
N LEU A 48 -6.66 2.62 1.49
CA LEU A 48 -7.76 3.55 1.22
C LEU A 48 -8.96 3.31 2.14
N ALA A 49 -9.32 2.05 2.38
CA ALA A 49 -10.38 1.69 3.32
C ALA A 49 -10.02 2.09 4.76
N ILE A 50 -8.79 1.84 5.20
CA ILE A 50 -8.26 2.31 6.50
C ILE A 50 -8.38 3.83 6.59
N THR A 51 -7.90 4.56 5.59
CA THR A 51 -7.93 6.03 5.56
C THR A 51 -9.37 6.56 5.66
N THR A 52 -10.31 5.92 4.94
CA THR A 52 -11.73 6.28 4.96
C THR A 52 -12.35 6.04 6.34
N LEU A 53 -12.09 4.89 6.94
CA LEU A 53 -12.60 4.56 8.27
C LEU A 53 -11.98 5.43 9.35
N ASN A 54 -10.70 5.79 9.22
CA ASN A 54 -10.02 6.68 10.17
C ASN A 54 -10.61 8.10 10.11
N LYS A 55 -10.76 8.66 8.90
CA LYS A 55 -11.38 9.99 8.70
C LYS A 55 -12.82 10.08 9.22
N THR A 56 -13.54 8.96 9.25
CA THR A 56 -14.92 8.89 9.75
C THR A 56 -15.01 8.47 11.22
N GLY A 57 -13.89 8.34 11.93
CA GLY A 57 -13.85 7.97 13.35
C GLY A 57 -14.32 6.54 13.65
N LYS A 58 -14.31 5.65 12.65
CA LYS A 58 -14.82 4.27 12.78
C LYS A 58 -13.76 3.27 13.22
N LEU A 59 -12.48 3.60 13.05
CA LEU A 59 -11.39 2.77 13.55
C LEU A 59 -11.20 2.96 15.06
N VAL A 60 -10.82 1.87 15.73
CA VAL A 60 -10.44 1.91 17.14
C VAL A 60 -9.01 2.41 17.24
N ALA A 61 -8.80 3.43 18.07
CA ALA A 61 -7.48 3.88 18.46
C ALA A 61 -6.91 2.97 19.56
N VAL A 62 -5.64 2.59 19.41
CA VAL A 62 -4.90 1.88 20.46
C VAL A 62 -4.55 2.85 21.59
N LYS A 63 -4.68 2.44 22.85
CA LYS A 63 -4.29 3.28 23.99
C LYS A 63 -2.79 3.17 24.23
N ASN A 64 -2.24 1.96 24.09
CA ASN A 64 -0.82 1.71 24.20
C ASN A 64 -0.27 0.94 22.98
N CYS A 65 0.37 1.66 22.07
CA CYS A 65 0.96 1.11 20.85
C CYS A 65 2.20 0.21 21.10
N TYR A 66 2.78 0.23 22.31
CA TYR A 66 3.88 -0.64 22.72
C TYR A 66 3.39 -1.96 23.34
N CYS A 67 2.11 -2.04 23.71
CA CYS A 67 1.51 -3.30 24.13
C CYS A 67 1.17 -4.13 22.90
N TYR A 68 1.97 -5.16 22.63
CA TYR A 68 1.74 -6.03 21.47
C TYR A 68 0.36 -6.68 21.49
N HIS A 69 -0.08 -7.17 22.65
CA HIS A 69 -1.37 -7.85 22.76
C HIS A 69 -2.54 -6.90 22.47
N GLU A 70 -2.53 -5.71 23.08
CA GLU A 70 -3.56 -4.70 22.86
C GLU A 70 -3.58 -4.22 21.41
N SER A 71 -2.43 -3.86 20.85
CA SER A 71 -2.33 -3.42 19.46
C SER A 71 -2.74 -4.50 18.46
N MET A 72 -2.49 -5.77 18.76
CA MET A 72 -2.97 -6.88 17.94
C MET A 72 -4.50 -7.03 18.00
N GLN A 73 -5.11 -6.92 19.18
CA GLN A 73 -6.57 -6.97 19.33
C GLN A 73 -7.24 -5.83 18.57
N VAL A 74 -6.73 -4.60 18.71
CA VAL A 74 -7.18 -3.43 17.94
C VAL A 74 -7.02 -3.68 16.44
N GLY A 75 -5.86 -4.20 16.02
CA GLY A 75 -5.60 -4.55 14.62
C GLY A 75 -6.59 -5.56 14.05
N LEU A 76 -6.96 -6.60 14.81
CA LEU A 76 -7.96 -7.59 14.40
C LEU A 76 -9.36 -6.98 14.28
N GLU A 77 -9.76 -6.12 15.22
CA GLU A 77 -11.05 -5.42 15.15
C GLU A 77 -11.12 -4.49 13.93
N ASN A 78 -10.09 -3.67 13.74
CA ASN A 78 -10.01 -2.75 12.61
C ASN A 78 -9.95 -3.50 11.28
N SER A 79 -9.28 -4.66 11.22
CA SER A 79 -9.27 -5.52 10.03
C SER A 79 -10.67 -5.95 9.61
N ARG A 80 -11.53 -6.34 10.57
CA ARG A 80 -12.92 -6.71 10.28
C ARG A 80 -13.71 -5.56 9.66
N LYS A 81 -13.53 -4.34 10.20
CA LYS A 81 -14.19 -3.12 9.67
C LYS A 81 -13.71 -2.80 8.25
N VAL A 82 -12.41 -2.91 8.00
CA VAL A 82 -11.79 -2.71 6.69
C VAL A 82 -12.31 -3.74 5.68
N ILE A 83 -12.27 -5.03 6.02
CA ILE A 83 -12.76 -6.10 5.15
C ILE A 83 -14.22 -5.86 4.79
N GLN A 84 -15.06 -5.57 5.79
CA GLN A 84 -16.48 -5.29 5.58
C GLN A 84 -16.70 -4.09 4.64
N LEU A 85 -15.92 -3.01 4.76
CA LEU A 85 -16.03 -1.86 3.88
C LEU A 85 -15.64 -2.21 2.44
N VAL A 86 -14.53 -2.91 2.25
CA VAL A 86 -14.02 -3.27 0.94
C VAL A 86 -14.98 -4.25 0.23
N GLU A 87 -15.50 -5.24 0.94
CA GLU A 87 -16.46 -6.21 0.39
C GLU A 87 -17.79 -5.53 0.01
N ARG A 88 -18.33 -4.68 0.89
CA ARG A 88 -19.59 -3.96 0.61
C ARG A 88 -19.47 -2.98 -0.55
N SER A 89 -18.31 -2.35 -0.71
CA SER A 89 -18.04 -1.44 -1.82
C SER A 89 -17.70 -2.15 -3.13
N LYS A 90 -17.57 -3.49 -3.13
CA LYS A 90 -17.09 -4.27 -4.27
C LYS A 90 -15.72 -3.81 -4.78
N ALA A 91 -14.90 -3.22 -3.91
CA ALA A 91 -13.56 -2.75 -4.26
C ALA A 91 -12.52 -3.89 -4.30
N TRP A 92 -12.89 -5.11 -3.88
CA TRP A 92 -12.02 -6.28 -3.92
C TRP A 92 -12.31 -7.15 -5.14
N GLU A 93 -11.42 -7.11 -6.12
CA GLU A 93 -11.53 -7.92 -7.35
C GLU A 93 -10.42 -8.98 -7.44
N TYR A 94 -9.74 -9.25 -6.33
CA TYR A 94 -8.54 -10.09 -6.30
C TYR A 94 -8.83 -11.53 -5.86
N PRO A 95 -8.13 -12.53 -6.42
CA PRO A 95 -8.37 -13.94 -6.08
C PRO A 95 -8.10 -14.28 -4.61
N ALA A 96 -7.04 -13.72 -4.04
CA ALA A 96 -6.74 -13.91 -2.62
C ALA A 96 -7.65 -12.99 -1.79
N PRO A 97 -8.33 -13.50 -0.76
CA PRO A 97 -9.32 -12.73 -0.02
C PRO A 97 -8.69 -11.62 0.82
N ALA A 98 -9.46 -10.55 1.08
CA ALA A 98 -8.98 -9.39 1.84
C ALA A 98 -8.46 -9.74 3.25
N HIS A 99 -9.07 -10.75 3.90
CA HIS A 99 -8.63 -11.20 5.23
C HIS A 99 -7.19 -11.73 5.24
N TYR A 100 -6.76 -12.42 4.18
CA TYR A 100 -5.40 -12.94 4.06
C TYR A 100 -4.39 -11.78 4.05
N TRP A 101 -4.68 -10.74 3.28
CA TRP A 101 -3.81 -9.56 3.18
C TRP A 101 -3.80 -8.72 4.46
N CYS A 102 -4.93 -8.62 5.16
CA CYS A 102 -4.98 -8.01 6.49
C CYS A 102 -4.09 -8.80 7.47
N GLU A 103 -4.15 -10.13 7.47
CA GLU A 103 -3.31 -10.97 8.31
C GLU A 103 -1.82 -10.78 8.03
N GLN A 104 -1.41 -10.81 6.75
CA GLN A 104 -0.01 -10.55 6.39
C GLN A 104 0.44 -9.15 6.83
N SER A 105 -0.42 -8.15 6.70
CA SER A 105 -0.14 -6.78 7.11
C SER A 105 0.02 -6.69 8.63
N LEU A 106 -0.85 -7.33 9.42
CA LEU A 106 -0.75 -7.36 10.88
C LEU A 106 0.54 -8.02 11.38
N ARG A 107 1.03 -9.06 10.67
CA ARG A 107 2.31 -9.72 10.96
C ARG A 107 3.51 -8.82 10.63
N ALA A 108 3.43 -8.05 9.54
CA ALA A 108 4.48 -7.12 9.14
C ALA A 108 4.50 -5.82 9.98
N ALA A 109 3.37 -5.45 10.59
CA ALA A 109 3.21 -4.21 11.33
C ALA A 109 4.32 -4.02 12.39
N THR A 110 4.87 -2.80 12.43
CA THR A 110 5.97 -2.42 13.31
C THR A 110 5.53 -1.36 14.32
N ILE A 111 6.50 -0.85 15.09
CA ILE A 111 6.29 0.25 16.03
C ILE A 111 6.06 1.58 15.28
N PRO A 112 5.28 2.50 15.85
CA PRO A 112 4.90 3.74 15.17
C PRO A 112 6.06 4.60 14.68
N GLN A 113 7.17 4.60 15.42
CA GLN A 113 8.35 5.41 15.16
C GLN A 113 9.06 5.04 13.86
N LEU A 114 8.84 3.83 13.35
CA LEU A 114 9.46 3.36 12.11
C LEU A 114 8.57 3.55 10.89
N VAL A 115 7.31 3.98 11.05
CA VAL A 115 6.34 4.11 9.95
C VAL A 115 6.82 5.12 8.91
N ASP A 116 7.35 6.26 9.34
CA ASP A 116 7.85 7.30 8.44
C ASP A 116 9.03 6.82 7.58
N TYR A 117 9.88 5.95 8.11
CA TYR A 117 10.97 5.33 7.35
C TYR A 117 10.42 4.49 6.18
N TYR A 118 9.42 3.64 6.43
CA TYR A 118 8.81 2.82 5.39
C TYR A 118 8.03 3.68 4.38
N ALA A 119 7.36 4.74 4.83
CA ALA A 119 6.67 5.67 3.96
C ALA A 119 7.63 6.43 3.03
N LEU A 120 8.76 6.92 3.54
CA LEU A 120 9.80 7.57 2.73
C LEU A 120 10.39 6.58 1.70
N ARG A 121 10.62 5.33 2.09
CA ARG A 121 11.08 4.28 1.18
C ARG A 121 10.08 4.05 0.05
N MET A 122 8.78 3.97 0.35
CA MET A 122 7.73 3.83 -0.65
C MET A 122 7.64 5.04 -1.59
N LYS A 123 7.75 6.26 -1.04
CA LYS A 123 7.78 7.49 -1.83
C LYS A 123 8.97 7.52 -2.80
N ALA A 124 10.16 7.14 -2.35
CA ALA A 124 11.34 7.06 -3.20
C ALA A 124 11.15 6.05 -4.35
N LEU A 125 10.62 4.87 -4.05
CA LEU A 125 10.32 3.85 -5.07
C LEU A 125 9.25 4.33 -6.06
N TYR A 126 8.25 5.07 -5.59
CA TYR A 126 7.26 5.70 -6.47
C TYR A 126 7.91 6.69 -7.45
N HIS A 127 8.78 7.58 -6.98
CA HIS A 127 9.50 8.49 -7.87
C HIS A 127 10.38 7.76 -8.88
N GLN A 128 11.08 6.70 -8.46
CA GLN A 128 11.87 5.87 -9.38
C GLN A 128 10.99 5.23 -10.47
N ARG A 129 9.81 4.70 -10.11
CA ARG A 129 8.86 4.17 -11.10
C ARG A 129 8.39 5.25 -12.08
N TRP A 130 8.15 6.45 -11.58
CA TRP A 130 7.74 7.59 -12.41
C TRP A 130 8.81 7.98 -13.43
N GLU A 131 10.07 8.09 -13.00
CA GLU A 131 11.21 8.41 -13.87
C GLU A 131 11.41 7.35 -14.95
N ILE A 132 11.28 6.06 -14.60
CA ILE A 132 11.36 4.95 -15.56
C ILE A 132 10.23 5.07 -16.58
N TRP A 133 9.00 5.29 -16.13
CA TRP A 133 7.83 5.42 -17.01
C TRP A 133 8.00 6.59 -17.99
N GLU A 134 8.46 7.74 -17.51
CA GLU A 134 8.70 8.91 -18.34
C GLU A 134 9.81 8.67 -19.38
N ALA A 135 10.90 8.01 -18.97
CA ALA A 135 11.97 7.63 -19.89
C ALA A 135 11.48 6.66 -20.98
N GLU A 136 10.66 5.66 -20.61
CA GLU A 136 10.05 4.72 -21.56
C GLU A 136 9.09 5.41 -22.54
N ASP A 137 8.33 6.40 -22.07
CA ASP A 137 7.44 7.17 -22.93
C ASP A 137 8.21 8.03 -23.94
N ARG A 138 9.24 8.74 -23.49
CA ARG A 138 10.15 9.52 -24.37
C ARG A 138 10.82 8.63 -25.41
N LEU A 139 11.29 7.44 -25.02
CA LEU A 139 11.87 6.48 -25.96
C LEU A 139 10.84 6.02 -26.99
N ARG A 140 9.62 5.65 -26.57
CA ARG A 140 8.55 5.24 -27.49
C ARG A 140 8.18 6.36 -28.47
N ALA A 141 8.13 7.60 -28.01
CA ALA A 141 7.89 8.77 -28.87
C ALA A 141 9.00 8.93 -29.91
N ALA A 142 10.27 8.86 -29.50
CA ALA A 142 11.42 8.95 -30.42
C ALA A 142 11.41 7.81 -31.47
N TRP A 143 11.11 6.58 -31.06
CA TRP A 143 11.00 5.45 -31.98
C TRP A 143 9.91 5.63 -33.04
N ARG A 144 8.75 6.20 -32.69
CA ARG A 144 7.68 6.50 -33.66
C ARG A 144 8.16 7.50 -34.72
N VAL A 145 8.93 8.51 -34.32
CA VAL A 145 9.49 9.49 -35.27
C VAL A 145 10.50 8.84 -36.21
N VAL A 146 11.34 7.93 -35.71
CA VAL A 146 12.33 7.21 -36.53
C VAL A 146 11.68 6.18 -37.45
N ALA A 147 10.65 5.46 -36.99
CA ALA A 147 9.99 4.42 -37.77
C ALA A 147 9.04 4.97 -38.87
N CYS A 148 8.68 6.24 -38.82
CA CYS A 148 7.89 6.94 -39.85
C CYS A 148 8.75 7.66 -40.89
N ARG A 149 10.08 7.48 -40.87
CA ARG A 149 11.02 7.91 -41.91
C ARG A 149 11.55 6.69 -42.64
#